data_AF-A0A0B7MH44-F1
#
_entry.id   AF-A0A0B7MH44-F1
#
_cell.length_a   1.000
_cell.length_b   1.000
_cell.length_c   1.000
_cell.angle_alpha   90.00
_cell.angle_beta   90.00
_cell.angle_gamma   90.00
#
_symmetry.space_group_name_H-M   'P 1'
#
loop_
_entity.id
_entity.type
_entity.pdbx_description
1 polymer ?
#
loop_
_entity_poly.entity_id
_entity_poly.type
_entity_poly.pdbx_seq_one_letter_code
_entity_poly.pdbx_strand_id
1 'polypeptide(L)'
;MMHEGRGRPENNQNGGILGDTIQGSVVRINILAFFQANPHTIDTAAGLARRLHHAPEEIELALDPLVRIGIIQQKKFKSVQLYQLRNGELIASFFKTQRGDTFLE
;
A
#
# COMPACT_ATOMS: atom_id res chain seq x y z
N MET A 1 -6.66 48.99 34.23
CA MET A 1 -5.68 49.07 33.12
C MET A 1 -4.50 48.19 33.51
N MET A 2 -3.99 47.20 32.79
CA MET A 2 -4.28 46.61 31.47
C MET A 2 -3.99 45.11 31.53
N HIS A 3 -4.68 44.33 30.70
CA HIS A 3 -4.40 42.92 30.42
C HIS A 3 -3.01 42.75 29.80
N GLU A 4 -2.26 41.74 30.23
CA GLU A 4 -1.29 41.07 29.35
C GLU A 4 -1.48 39.56 29.46
N GLY A 5 -2.27 39.02 28.52
CA GLY A 5 -2.17 37.62 28.13
C GLY A 5 -0.94 37.45 27.25
N ARG A 6 -0.10 36.46 27.56
CA ARG A 6 0.95 35.99 26.65
C ARG A 6 0.92 34.47 26.54
N GLY A 7 0.32 34.05 25.41
CA GLY A 7 0.67 32.89 24.58
C GLY A 7 0.90 31.55 25.25
N ARG A 8 -0.10 30.66 25.19
CA ARG A 8 0.15 29.21 25.14
C ARG A 8 0.82 28.88 23.79
N PRO A 9 1.89 28.08 23.75
CA PRO A 9 2.33 27.50 22.48
C PRO A 9 1.32 26.42 22.09
N GLU A 10 0.51 26.68 21.07
CA GLU A 10 -0.37 25.67 20.50
C GLU A 10 0.48 24.66 19.72
N ASN A 11 0.40 23.42 20.19
CA ASN A 11 1.19 22.29 19.74
C ASN A 11 0.74 21.84 18.34
N ASN A 12 1.30 22.44 17.28
CA ASN A 12 0.95 22.16 15.87
C ASN A 12 1.63 20.89 15.30
N GLN A 13 2.23 20.06 16.15
CA GLN A 13 2.96 18.85 15.74
C GLN A 13 2.00 17.70 15.33
N ASN A 14 0.77 17.73 15.82
CA ASN A 14 -0.23 16.68 15.55
C ASN A 14 -0.74 16.66 14.11
N GLY A 15 -0.76 17.82 13.43
CA GLY A 15 -1.20 17.93 12.04
C GLY A 15 -0.27 17.22 11.05
N GLY A 16 1.05 17.30 11.29
CA GLY A 16 2.06 16.61 10.47
C GLY A 16 1.97 15.09 10.58
N ILE A 17 1.86 14.58 11.82
CA ILE A 17 1.73 13.14 12.10
C ILE A 17 0.47 12.55 11.44
N LEU A 18 -0.64 13.29 11.48
CA LEU A 18 -1.88 12.85 10.83
C LEU A 18 -1.74 12.82 9.30
N GLY A 19 -1.10 13.84 8.72
CA GLY A 19 -0.79 13.89 7.29
C GLY A 19 0.02 12.69 6.82
N ASP A 20 1.10 12.37 7.54
CA ASP A 20 1.97 11.23 7.22
C ASP A 20 1.23 9.88 7.34
N THR A 21 0.35 9.75 8.34
CA THR A 21 -0.45 8.54 8.54
C THR A 21 -1.47 8.34 7.42
N ILE A 22 -2.14 9.42 7.00
CA ILE A 22 -3.09 9.40 5.89
C ILE A 22 -2.36 9.05 4.60
N GLN A 23 -1.22 9.70 4.33
CA GLN A 23 -0.39 9.44 3.15
C GLN A 23 0.02 7.97 3.08
N GLY A 24 0.56 7.41 4.17
CA GLY A 24 0.93 6.00 4.22
C GLY A 24 -0.26 5.05 3.98
N SER A 25 -1.47 5.45 4.38
CA SER A 25 -2.69 4.69 4.12
C SER A 25 -3.09 4.73 2.65
N VAL A 26 -2.99 5.90 2.00
CA VAL A 26 -3.24 6.06 0.56
C VAL A 26 -2.28 5.20 -0.26
N VAL A 27 -0.98 5.18 0.06
CA VAL A 27 0.00 4.35 -0.64
C VAL A 27 -0.34 2.85 -0.52
N ARG A 28 -0.74 2.39 0.67
CA ARG A 28 -1.17 0.98 0.86
C ARG A 28 -2.41 0.64 0.05
N ILE A 29 -3.40 1.54 0.01
CA ILE A 29 -4.61 1.35 -0.80
C ILE A 29 -4.24 1.25 -2.28
N ASN A 30 -3.34 2.11 -2.77
CA ASN A 30 -2.87 2.09 -4.16
C ASN A 30 -2.16 0.77 -4.51
N ILE A 31 -1.30 0.27 -3.62
CA ILE A 31 -0.65 -1.05 -3.78
C ILE A 31 -1.69 -2.16 -3.88
N LEU A 32 -2.68 -2.18 -2.98
CA LEU A 32 -3.71 -3.21 -2.96
C LEU A 32 -4.59 -3.16 -4.22
N ALA A 33 -5.00 -1.96 -4.65
CA ALA A 33 -5.77 -1.77 -5.87
C ALA A 33 -5.00 -2.25 -7.11
N PHE A 34 -3.70 -1.96 -7.18
CA PHE A 34 -2.84 -2.44 -8.26
C PHE A 34 -2.78 -3.97 -8.32
N PHE A 35 -2.57 -4.63 -7.17
CA PHE A 35 -2.54 -6.09 -7.12
C PHE A 35 -3.91 -6.71 -7.37
N GLN A 36 -5.01 -6.07 -6.96
CA GLN A 36 -6.37 -6.52 -7.29
C GLN A 36 -6.61 -6.49 -8.80
N ALA A 37 -6.15 -5.43 -9.49
CA ALA A 37 -6.24 -5.32 -10.95
C ALA A 37 -5.29 -6.30 -11.67
N ASN A 38 -4.18 -6.67 -11.03
CA ASN A 38 -3.13 -7.52 -11.60
C ASN A 38 -2.75 -8.66 -10.63
N PRO A 39 -3.65 -9.64 -10.40
CA PRO A 39 -3.50 -10.61 -9.31
C PRO A 39 -2.33 -11.58 -9.46
N HIS A 40 -1.81 -11.73 -10.69
CA HIS A 40 -0.66 -12.58 -11.00
C HIS A 40 0.67 -11.81 -11.03
N THR A 41 0.67 -10.51 -10.73
CA THR A 41 1.89 -9.71 -10.75
C THR A 41 2.86 -10.19 -9.68
N ILE A 42 4.12 -10.36 -10.10
CA ILE A 42 5.29 -10.54 -9.26
C ILE A 42 6.24 -9.41 -9.63
N ASP A 43 6.53 -8.50 -8.70
CA ASP A 43 7.34 -7.32 -8.99
C ASP A 43 8.24 -6.95 -7.80
N THR A 44 9.21 -6.08 -8.04
CA THR A 44 10.10 -5.49 -7.04
C THR A 44 9.48 -4.22 -6.44
N ALA A 45 9.97 -3.77 -5.28
CA ALA A 45 9.55 -2.47 -4.73
C ALA A 45 9.82 -1.32 -5.72
N ALA A 46 11.00 -1.32 -6.38
CA ALA A 46 11.34 -0.34 -7.40
C ALA A 46 10.41 -0.39 -8.63
N GLY A 47 10.01 -1.59 -9.07
CA GLY A 47 9.06 -1.75 -10.18
C GLY A 47 7.67 -1.24 -9.81
N LEU A 48 7.18 -1.57 -8.61
CA LEU A 48 5.93 -1.05 -8.07
C LEU A 48 5.94 0.48 -7.95
N ALA A 49 7.04 1.06 -7.45
CA ALA A 49 7.23 2.50 -7.36
C ALA A 49 7.05 3.21 -8.70
N ARG A 50 7.64 2.66 -9.77
CA ARG A 50 7.48 3.20 -11.14
C ARG A 50 6.05 3.13 -11.64
N ARG A 51 5.32 2.04 -11.34
CA ARG A 51 3.93 1.82 -11.80
C ARG A 51 2.90 2.63 -11.01
N LEU A 52 3.18 2.85 -9.73
CA LEU A 52 2.32 3.58 -8.79
C LEU A 52 2.68 5.06 -8.70
N HIS A 53 3.72 5.51 -9.40
CA HIS A 53 4.21 6.90 -9.39
C HIS A 53 4.58 7.41 -7.99
N HIS A 54 5.18 6.54 -7.18
CA HIS A 54 5.64 6.82 -5.82
C HIS A 54 7.16 6.64 -5.70
N ALA A 55 7.75 7.16 -4.61
CA ALA A 55 9.15 6.90 -4.32
C ALA A 55 9.36 5.45 -3.85
N PRO A 56 10.50 4.79 -4.17
CA PRO A 56 10.79 3.44 -3.72
C PRO A 56 10.67 3.25 -2.20
N GLU A 57 11.13 4.23 -1.43
CA GLU A 57 11.11 4.20 0.04
C GLU A 57 9.67 4.21 0.59
N GLU A 58 8.78 5.00 -0.01
CA GLU A 58 7.36 5.02 0.35
C GLU A 58 6.69 3.67 0.10
N ILE A 59 7.04 3.03 -1.03
CA ILE A 59 6.52 1.71 -1.37
C ILE A 59 7.03 0.65 -0.40
N GLU A 60 8.32 0.67 -0.06
CA GLU A 60 8.89 -0.28 0.91
C GLU A 60 8.23 -0.17 2.29
N LEU A 61 8.08 1.07 2.80
CA LEU A 61 7.39 1.34 4.06
C LEU A 61 5.91 0.92 4.03
N ALA A 62 5.25 1.08 2.89
CA ALA A 62 3.87 0.65 2.72
C ALA A 62 3.71 -0.88 2.58
N LEU A 63 4.70 -1.56 1.98
CA LEU A 63 4.70 -3.01 1.79
C LEU A 63 4.93 -3.77 3.10
N ASP A 64 5.79 -3.28 3.99
CA ASP A 64 6.11 -3.96 5.27
C ASP A 64 4.87 -4.41 6.06
N PRO A 65 3.90 -3.53 6.40
CA PRO A 65 2.71 -3.95 7.13
C PRO A 65 1.86 -4.95 6.33
N LEU A 66 1.77 -4.81 5.01
CA LEU A 66 0.99 -5.71 4.14
C LEU A 66 1.61 -7.12 4.06
N VAL A 67 2.94 -7.20 4.13
CA VAL A 67 3.68 -8.46 4.23
C VAL A 67 3.49 -9.08 5.61
N ARG A 68 3.64 -8.28 6.68
CA ARG A 68 3.48 -8.75 8.06
C ARG A 68 2.10 -9.35 8.34
N ILE A 69 1.03 -8.76 7.80
CA ILE A 69 -0.33 -9.29 7.93
C ILE A 69 -0.66 -10.39 6.89
N GLY A 70 0.26 -10.68 5.96
CA GLY A 70 0.17 -11.79 5.04
C GLY A 70 -0.74 -11.59 3.82
N ILE A 71 -1.12 -10.36 3.49
CA ILE A 71 -1.83 -10.06 2.23
C ILE A 71 -0.86 -10.18 1.05
N ILE A 72 0.33 -9.59 1.21
CA ILE A 72 1.43 -9.68 0.25
C ILE A 72 2.43 -10.74 0.73
N GLN A 73 2.86 -11.59 -0.18
CA GLN A 73 3.97 -12.50 0.05
C GLN A 73 5.26 -11.89 -0.52
N GLN A 74 6.30 -11.90 0.32
CA GLN A 74 7.66 -11.55 -0.06
C GLN A 74 8.42 -12.83 -0.43
N LYS A 75 9.08 -12.86 -1.59
CA LYS A 75 9.99 -13.94 -2.01
C LYS A 75 11.33 -13.37 -2.44
N LYS A 76 12.42 -14.08 -2.14
CA LYS A 76 13.75 -13.71 -2.64
C LYS A 76 14.08 -14.59 -3.83
N PHE A 77 14.43 -14.00 -4.96
CA PHE A 77 14.93 -14.71 -6.13
C PHE A 77 16.32 -14.19 -6.47
N LYS A 78 17.32 -15.08 -6.36
CA LYS A 78 18.75 -14.70 -6.37
C LYS A 78 19.02 -13.63 -5.30
N SER A 79 19.24 -12.39 -5.72
CA SER A 79 19.53 -11.24 -4.86
C SER A 79 18.43 -10.18 -4.89
N VAL A 80 17.29 -10.46 -5.53
CA VAL A 80 16.19 -9.50 -5.71
C VAL A 80 15.00 -9.90 -4.84
N GLN A 81 14.42 -8.91 -4.17
CA GLN A 81 13.20 -9.08 -3.39
C GLN A 81 11.98 -8.84 -4.27
N LEU A 82 11.09 -9.84 -4.31
CA LEU A 82 9.87 -9.85 -5.10
C LEU A 82 8.64 -9.88 -4.18
N TYR A 83 7.58 -9.22 -4.62
CA TYR A 83 6.30 -9.07 -3.94
C TYR A 83 5.18 -9.55 -4.86
N GLN A 84 4.24 -10.31 -4.30
CA GLN A 84 3.05 -10.80 -4.98
C GLN A 84 1.89 -10.95 -3.99
N LEU A 85 0.64 -11.01 -4.45
CA LEU A 85 -0.46 -11.42 -3.57
C LEU A 85 -0.23 -12.84 -3.06
N ARG A 86 -0.40 -13.06 -1.75
CA ARG A 86 -0.25 -14.41 -1.17
C ARG A 86 -1.24 -15.40 -1.77
N ASN A 87 -2.47 -14.94 -2.03
CA ASN A 87 -3.58 -15.74 -2.54
C ASN A 87 -4.10 -15.17 -3.87
N GLY A 88 -3.22 -14.66 -4.73
CA GLY A 88 -3.60 -13.99 -5.99
C GLY A 88 -4.59 -14.78 -6.84
N GLU A 89 -4.36 -16.09 -7.01
CA GLU A 89 -5.26 -16.99 -7.76
C GLU A 89 -6.66 -17.09 -7.15
N LEU A 90 -6.76 -17.23 -5.83
CA LEU A 90 -8.05 -17.33 -5.12
C LEU A 90 -8.84 -16.02 -5.20
N ILE A 91 -8.14 -14.90 -5.08
CA ILE A 91 -8.74 -13.57 -5.20
C ILE A 91 -9.22 -13.35 -6.65
N ALA A 92 -8.39 -13.70 -7.63
CA ALA A 92 -8.74 -13.60 -9.04
C ALA A 92 -9.95 -14.47 -9.41
N SER A 93 -9.99 -15.72 -8.95
CA SER A 93 -11.09 -16.65 -9.23
C SER A 93 -12.40 -16.19 -8.57
N PHE A 94 -12.34 -15.65 -7.35
CA PHE A 94 -13.50 -15.06 -6.68
C PHE A 94 -14.08 -13.89 -7.51
N PHE A 95 -13.25 -12.94 -7.94
CA PHE A 95 -13.73 -11.79 -8.74
C PHE A 95 -14.13 -12.15 -10.17
N LYS A 96 -13.58 -13.20 -10.77
CA LYS A 96 -14.07 -13.75 -12.05
C LYS A 96 -15.47 -14.33 -11.91
N THR A 97 -15.70 -15.07 -10.82
CA THR A 97 -17.02 -15.66 -10.50
C THR A 97 -18.08 -14.57 -10.30
N GLN A 98 -17.75 -13.50 -9.57
CA GLN A 98 -18.68 -12.40 -9.30
C GLN A 98 -18.98 -11.52 -10.53
N ARG A 99 -18.07 -11.47 -11.51
CA ARG A 99 -18.28 -10.73 -12.77
C ARG A 99 -19.10 -11.50 -13.81
N GLY A 100 -19.45 -12.77 -13.54
CA GLY A 100 -20.18 -13.60 -14.48
C GLY A 100 -19.35 -14.06 -15.67
N ASP A 101 -18.01 -13.97 -15.61
CA ASP A 101 -17.11 -14.40 -16.71
C ASP A 101 -17.03 -15.95 -16.83
N THR A 102 -17.92 -16.68 -16.16
CA THR A 102 -18.10 -18.13 -16.32
C THR A 102 -19.06 -18.39 -17.50
N PHE A 103 -18.64 -18.05 -18.71
CA PHE A 103 -19.36 -18.49 -19.91
C PHE A 103 -18.41 -19.20 -20.90
N LEU A 104 -18.70 -20.50 -20.99
CA LEU A 104 -18.40 -21.50 -22.03
C LEU A 104 -17.03 -22.19 -22.00
N GLU A 105 -17.15 -23.52 -22.03
CA GLU A 105 -16.15 -24.59 -22.07
C GLU A 105 -15.15 -24.49 -23.23
#